data_AF-X1RHM5-F1
#
_entry.id   AF-X1RHM5-F1
#
_cell.length_a   1.000
_cell.length_b   1.000
_cell.length_c   1.000
_cell.angle_alpha   90.00
_cell.angle_beta   90.00
_cell.angle_gamma   90.00
#
_symmetry.space_group_name_H-M   'P 1'
#
loop_
_entity.id
_entity.type
_entity.pdbx_description
1 polymer ?
#
loop_
_entity_poly.entity_id
_entity_poly.type
_entity_poly.pdbx_seq_one_letter_code
_entity_poly.pdbx_strand_id
1 'polypeptide(L)'
;MIVKRYFSIIILFIIFFLLGSIPISAKVDIGGELTASLINIIDNQGNIFVYPQASLDLELYIPPFDNNQIKSAVYLYTNPTTGQLDFLFKKLYLKHKFDKLHLTLGRQPISWSFGSMLNPVDFTLGSVVMDEETGSKYQTAMEAYIPLNWNSSVSLVAAFPEASQDIKWGLRGRTMIEGYDLTLNYVREPEIDFMGTIIPASQRIGFTAKGDLGPIGVYGALGYYFKDNDNGNLAYLIGGDYSYFFEAGN
;
A
#
# COMPACT_ATOMS: atom_id res chain seq x y z
N MET A 1 -2.53 25.83 -13.84
CA MET A 1 -1.77 25.93 -12.56
C MET A 1 -2.61 26.49 -11.41
N ILE A 2 -3.45 27.50 -11.64
CA ILE A 2 -4.28 28.15 -10.61
C ILE A 2 -5.39 27.24 -10.05
N VAL A 3 -6.02 26.40 -10.89
CA VAL A 3 -7.13 25.51 -10.49
C VAL A 3 -6.71 24.39 -9.53
N LYS A 4 -5.50 23.81 -9.71
CA LYS A 4 -4.95 22.77 -8.80
C LYS A 4 -4.73 23.31 -7.38
N ARG A 5 -4.31 24.57 -7.25
CA ARG A 5 -4.03 25.22 -5.95
C ARG A 5 -5.31 25.48 -5.16
N TYR A 6 -6.39 25.90 -5.82
CA TYR A 6 -7.69 26.09 -5.16
C TYR A 6 -8.36 24.76 -4.79
N PHE A 7 -8.19 23.72 -5.59
CA PHE A 7 -8.70 22.39 -5.26
C PHE A 7 -8.07 21.83 -3.98
N SER A 8 -6.75 21.97 -3.79
CA SER A 8 -6.07 21.60 -2.54
C SER A 8 -6.52 22.41 -1.33
N ILE A 9 -6.77 23.72 -1.49
CA ILE A 9 -7.23 24.58 -0.39
C ILE A 9 -8.67 24.24 0.02
N ILE A 10 -9.55 23.96 -0.95
CA ILE A 10 -10.94 23.59 -0.69
C ILE A 10 -11.01 22.24 0.04
N ILE A 11 -10.20 21.25 -0.37
CA ILE A 11 -10.10 19.97 0.33
C ILE A 11 -9.59 20.16 1.76
N LEU A 12 -8.54 20.97 1.95
CA LEU A 12 -8.01 21.26 3.28
C LEU A 12 -9.08 21.92 4.18
N PHE A 13 -9.87 22.84 3.63
CA PHE A 13 -10.93 23.53 4.36
C PHE A 13 -12.10 22.59 4.71
N ILE A 14 -12.48 21.69 3.79
CA ILE A 14 -13.49 20.65 4.03
C ILE A 14 -13.01 19.69 5.12
N ILE A 15 -11.74 19.27 5.10
CA ILE A 15 -11.14 18.42 6.13
C ILE A 15 -11.13 19.15 7.48
N PHE A 16 -10.77 20.43 7.53
CA PHE A 16 -10.76 21.21 8.77
C PHE A 16 -12.16 21.41 9.36
N PHE A 17 -13.17 21.64 8.51
CA PHE A 17 -14.57 21.76 8.93
C PHE A 17 -15.16 20.42 9.40
N LEU A 18 -14.79 19.31 8.76
CA LEU A 18 -15.16 17.95 9.18
C LEU A 18 -14.46 17.56 10.50
N LEU A 19 -13.23 18.02 10.73
CA LEU A 19 -12.50 17.81 11.99
C LEU A 19 -13.05 18.69 13.13
N GLY A 20 -13.47 19.92 12.83
CA GLY A 20 -14.02 20.86 13.83
C GLY A 20 -15.46 20.57 14.26
N SER A 21 -16.18 19.69 13.55
CA SER A 21 -17.58 19.35 13.83
C SER A 21 -17.77 18.04 14.60
N ILE A 22 -16.69 17.34 14.95
CA ILE A 22 -16.76 16.12 15.75
C ILE A 22 -16.91 16.51 17.23
N PRO A 23 -18.00 16.18 17.92
CA PRO A 23 -18.05 16.34 19.36
C PRO A 23 -16.90 15.53 19.98
N ILE A 24 -16.03 16.21 20.72
CA ILE A 24 -14.84 15.65 21.38
C ILE A 24 -15.32 14.76 22.54
N SER A 25 -15.87 13.60 22.18
CA SER A 25 -16.20 12.49 23.07
C SER A 25 -15.50 11.21 22.64
N ALA A 26 -14.77 11.24 21.52
CA ALA A 26 -13.95 10.13 21.07
C ALA A 26 -12.59 10.19 21.77
N LYS A 27 -12.18 9.10 22.42
CA LYS A 27 -10.84 8.92 22.96
C LYS A 27 -9.87 8.84 21.78
N VAL A 28 -9.20 9.94 21.47
CA VAL A 28 -8.14 9.98 20.45
C VAL A 28 -6.83 9.63 21.14
N ASP A 29 -6.23 8.52 20.73
CA ASP A 29 -4.91 8.11 21.20
C ASP A 29 -3.86 8.51 20.15
N ILE A 30 -2.66 8.85 20.61
CA ILE A 30 -1.51 9.17 19.75
C ILE A 30 -0.44 8.12 20.03
N GLY A 31 0.01 7.44 18.99
CA GLY A 31 1.17 6.57 19.05
C GLY A 31 2.22 7.02 18.06
N GLY A 32 3.42 6.46 18.17
CA GLY A 32 4.50 6.80 17.28
C GLY A 32 5.81 6.11 17.66
N GLU A 33 6.80 6.28 16.79
CA GLU A 33 8.14 5.74 16.95
C GLU A 33 9.17 6.80 16.57
N LEU A 34 10.15 7.03 17.44
CA LEU A 34 11.33 7.84 17.14
C LEU A 34 12.49 6.91 16.82
N THR A 35 13.01 7.01 15.62
CA THR A 35 14.17 6.23 15.18
C THR A 35 15.35 7.17 14.97
N ALA A 36 16.50 6.82 15.56
CA ALA A 36 17.76 7.49 15.32
C ALA A 36 18.80 6.46 14.91
N SER A 37 19.43 6.65 13.75
CA SER A 37 20.38 5.72 13.18
C SER A 37 21.61 6.44 12.62
N LEU A 38 22.71 5.69 12.50
CA LEU A 38 23.95 6.15 11.89
C LEU A 38 24.30 5.20 10.74
N ILE A 39 24.09 5.65 9.51
CA ILE A 39 24.35 4.84 8.32
C ILE A 39 25.79 5.08 7.86
N ASN A 40 26.52 4.00 7.64
CA ASN A 40 27.88 4.02 7.11
C ASN A 40 27.87 3.35 5.73
N ILE A 41 28.21 4.11 4.69
CA ILE A 41 28.32 3.59 3.32
C ILE A 41 29.81 3.51 2.99
N ILE A 42 30.28 2.34 2.61
CA ILE A 42 31.63 2.14 2.08
C ILE A 42 31.49 1.93 0.59
N ASP A 43 32.07 2.82 -0.22
CA ASP A 43 32.05 2.67 -1.67
C ASP A 43 33.12 1.68 -2.16
N ASN A 44 33.05 1.35 -3.45
CA ASN A 44 33.98 0.43 -4.10
C ASN A 44 35.43 0.97 -4.15
N GLN A 45 35.65 2.24 -3.79
CA GLN A 45 36.97 2.86 -3.66
C GLN A 45 37.46 2.90 -2.20
N GLY A 46 36.68 2.41 -1.24
CA GLY A 46 37.01 2.39 0.18
C GLY A 46 36.74 3.72 0.90
N ASN A 47 36.04 4.66 0.28
CA ASN A 47 35.60 5.88 0.96
C ASN A 47 34.46 5.54 1.91
N ILE A 48 34.53 6.07 3.12
CA ILE A 48 33.51 5.90 4.16
C ILE A 48 32.68 7.18 4.24
N PHE A 49 31.38 7.05 4.02
CA PHE A 49 30.41 8.12 4.20
C PHE A 49 29.53 7.81 5.41
N VAL A 50 29.42 8.77 6.32
CA VAL A 50 28.67 8.62 7.56
C VAL A 50 27.49 9.59 7.56
N TYR A 51 26.27 9.06 7.68
CA TYR A 51 25.03 9.83 7.63
C TYR A 51 24.22 9.59 8.91
N PRO A 52 24.11 10.58 9.82
CA PRO A 52 23.15 10.51 10.90
C PRO A 52 21.74 10.70 10.31
N GLN A 53 20.81 9.82 10.68
CA GLN A 53 19.42 9.89 10.27
C GLN A 53 18.54 9.87 11.51
N ALA A 54 17.55 10.76 11.53
CA ALA A 54 16.49 10.76 12.52
C ALA A 54 15.15 10.78 11.80
N SER A 55 14.20 10.01 12.30
CA SER A 55 12.84 10.00 11.82
C SER A 55 11.84 9.80 12.95
N LEU A 56 10.63 10.32 12.75
CA LEU A 56 9.54 10.24 13.69
C LEU A 56 8.27 9.82 12.94
N ASP A 57 7.75 8.65 13.26
CA ASP A 57 6.43 8.19 12.83
C ASP A 57 5.39 8.56 13.89
N LEU A 58 4.28 9.17 13.49
CA LEU A 58 3.17 9.53 14.34
C LEU A 58 1.88 8.99 13.73
N GLU A 59 1.10 8.24 14.51
CA GLU A 59 -0.22 7.76 14.12
C GLU A 59 -1.29 8.25 15.10
N LEU A 60 -2.35 8.83 14.55
CA LEU A 60 -3.54 9.22 15.30
C LEU A 60 -4.55 8.08 15.27
N TYR A 61 -4.82 7.52 16.44
CA TYR A 61 -5.81 6.47 16.63
C TYR A 61 -7.15 7.10 16.95
N ILE A 62 -7.95 7.26 15.90
CA ILE A 62 -9.33 7.72 15.99
C ILE A 62 -10.23 6.49 16.01
N PRO A 63 -11.02 6.26 17.08
CA PRO A 63 -12.00 5.19 17.12
C PRO A 63 -12.98 5.30 15.95
N PRO A 64 -13.39 4.18 15.32
CA PRO A 64 -14.48 4.17 14.36
C PRO A 64 -15.74 4.82 14.95
N PHE A 65 -16.48 5.55 14.12
CA PHE A 65 -17.75 6.15 14.49
C PHE A 65 -18.79 5.75 13.45
N ASP A 66 -19.87 5.12 13.91
CA ASP A 66 -20.86 4.45 13.05
C ASP A 66 -20.17 3.51 12.03
N ASN A 67 -20.41 3.76 10.74
CA ASN A 67 -19.82 3.03 9.62
C ASN A 67 -18.57 3.71 9.04
N ASN A 68 -18.03 4.74 9.71
CA ASN A 68 -16.92 5.54 9.24
C ASN A 68 -15.63 5.25 10.02
N GLN A 69 -14.50 5.34 9.33
CA GLN A 69 -13.17 5.26 9.92
C GLN A 69 -12.27 6.32 9.28
N ILE A 70 -11.61 7.13 10.10
CA ILE A 70 -10.59 8.07 9.67
C ILE A 70 -9.25 7.56 10.17
N LYS A 71 -8.25 7.55 9.30
CA LYS A 71 -6.88 7.16 9.64
C LYS A 71 -5.90 8.23 9.19
N SER A 72 -5.01 8.60 10.10
CA SER A 72 -3.98 9.60 9.86
C SER A 72 -2.66 9.11 10.47
N ALA A 73 -1.62 9.05 9.65
CA ALA A 73 -0.25 8.78 10.08
C ALA A 73 0.72 9.62 9.26
N VAL A 74 1.68 10.26 9.94
CA VAL A 74 2.68 11.16 9.36
C VAL A 74 4.07 10.66 9.71
N TYR A 75 4.93 10.65 8.71
CA TYR A 75 6.33 10.33 8.83
C TYR A 75 7.16 11.58 8.60
N LEU A 76 7.90 11.99 9.63
CA LEU A 76 8.84 13.10 9.61
C LEU A 76 10.25 12.53 9.49
N TYR A 77 11.07 13.05 8.59
CA TYR A 77 12.42 12.55 8.39
C TYR A 77 13.37 13.65 7.95
N THR A 78 14.64 13.50 8.27
CA THR A 78 15.69 14.34 7.69
C THR A 78 15.96 13.87 6.26
N ASN A 79 15.73 14.74 5.27
CA ASN A 79 16.01 14.44 3.88
C ASN A 79 17.54 14.26 3.70
N PRO A 80 18.00 13.08 3.24
CA PRO A 80 19.44 12.79 3.19
C PRO A 80 20.18 13.65 2.15
N THR A 81 19.47 14.17 1.14
CA THR A 81 20.05 14.98 0.07
C THR A 81 20.15 16.46 0.45
N THR A 82 19.16 16.99 1.18
CA THR A 82 19.11 18.42 1.54
C THR A 82 19.47 18.71 2.99
N GLY A 83 19.50 17.69 3.86
CA GLY A 83 19.69 17.82 5.31
C GLY A 83 18.53 18.51 6.04
N GLN A 84 17.43 18.82 5.35
CA GLN A 84 16.27 19.51 5.91
C GLN A 84 15.23 18.51 6.44
N LEU A 85 14.46 18.95 7.44
CA LEU A 85 13.30 18.20 7.90
C LEU A 85 12.23 18.21 6.81
N ASP A 86 11.76 17.03 6.45
CA ASP A 86 10.72 16.80 5.46
C ASP A 86 9.63 15.90 6.06
N PHE A 87 8.46 15.83 5.42
CA PHE A 87 7.34 15.05 5.92
C PHE A 87 6.54 14.38 4.80
N LEU A 88 6.00 13.21 5.14
CA LEU A 88 5.12 12.45 4.26
C LEU A 88 3.93 11.92 5.08
N PHE A 89 2.72 12.11 4.57
CA PHE A 89 1.59 11.35 5.11
C PHE A 89 1.75 9.88 4.71
N LYS A 90 1.90 8.96 5.65
CA LYS A 90 1.77 7.52 5.36
C LYS A 90 0.30 7.19 5.15
N LYS A 91 -0.56 7.60 6.08
CA LYS A 91 -2.01 7.38 6.02
C LYS A 91 -2.72 8.72 6.10
N LEU A 92 -3.68 8.95 5.21
CA LEU A 92 -4.66 10.02 5.33
C LEU A 92 -5.88 9.62 4.51
N TYR A 93 -6.77 8.84 5.12
CA TYR A 93 -7.93 8.30 4.41
C TYR A 93 -9.18 8.25 5.27
N LEU A 94 -10.32 8.30 4.57
CA LEU A 94 -11.65 8.04 5.11
C LEU A 94 -12.16 6.73 4.50
N LYS A 95 -12.67 5.85 5.36
CA LYS A 95 -13.36 4.63 4.96
C LYS A 95 -14.81 4.68 5.43
N HIS A 96 -15.74 4.41 4.53
CA HIS A 96 -17.14 4.21 4.85
C HIS A 96 -17.57 2.78 4.51
N LYS A 97 -18.23 2.09 5.43
CA LYS A 97 -18.72 0.73 5.26
C LYS A 97 -20.23 0.73 5.03
N PHE A 98 -20.65 0.67 3.77
CA PHE A 98 -22.03 0.31 3.42
C PHE A 98 -22.21 -1.21 3.56
N ASP A 99 -23.46 -1.67 3.65
CA ASP A 99 -23.80 -3.09 3.86
C ASP A 99 -23.15 -4.05 2.86
N LYS A 100 -23.01 -3.63 1.60
CA LYS A 100 -22.47 -4.46 0.49
C LYS A 100 -21.24 -3.86 -0.17
N LEU A 101 -20.73 -2.75 0.33
CA LEU A 101 -19.63 -2.00 -0.27
C LEU A 101 -18.87 -1.25 0.81
N HIS A 102 -17.56 -1.43 0.88
CA HIS A 102 -16.68 -0.56 1.64
C HIS A 102 -15.95 0.36 0.67
N LEU A 103 -16.08 1.67 0.88
CA LEU A 103 -15.40 2.67 0.09
C LEU A 103 -14.29 3.30 0.93
N THR A 104 -13.06 3.31 0.42
CA THR A 104 -11.93 3.99 1.06
C THR A 104 -11.37 5.05 0.11
N LEU A 105 -11.20 6.28 0.61
CA LEU A 105 -10.75 7.44 -0.15
C LEU A 105 -9.57 8.11 0.55
N GLY A 106 -8.49 8.36 -0.18
CA GLY A 106 -7.33 9.12 0.30
C GLY A 106 -6.03 8.33 0.18
N ARG A 107 -5.02 8.75 0.96
CA ARG A 107 -3.73 8.08 0.98
C ARG A 107 -3.77 6.88 1.91
N GLN A 108 -3.70 5.68 1.34
CA GLN A 108 -3.97 4.43 2.03
C GLN A 108 -2.97 3.34 1.60
N PRO A 109 -2.67 2.36 2.47
CA PRO A 109 -1.88 1.21 2.08
C PRO A 109 -2.69 0.33 1.10
N ILE A 110 -2.13 0.03 -0.06
CA ILE A 110 -2.73 -0.91 -1.02
C ILE A 110 -1.76 -2.04 -1.30
N SER A 111 -2.05 -3.19 -0.70
CA SER A 111 -1.32 -4.43 -0.89
C SER A 111 -2.30 -5.57 -1.13
N TRP A 112 -2.08 -6.27 -2.24
CA TRP A 112 -2.69 -7.55 -2.58
C TRP A 112 -1.71 -8.70 -2.40
N SER A 113 -0.68 -8.52 -1.57
CA SER A 113 0.20 -9.60 -1.15
C SER A 113 -0.56 -10.69 -0.39
N PHE A 114 -0.10 -11.92 -0.56
CA PHE A 114 -0.52 -13.11 0.19
C PHE A 114 0.43 -13.41 1.37
N GLY A 115 1.23 -12.42 1.79
CA GLY A 115 2.19 -12.52 2.89
C GLY A 115 3.60 -12.91 2.47
N SER A 116 3.90 -12.96 1.16
CA SER A 116 5.28 -13.03 0.69
C SER A 116 5.86 -11.62 0.57
N MET A 117 7.15 -11.48 0.93
CA MET A 117 7.93 -10.25 0.73
C MET A 117 7.96 -9.84 -0.74
N LEU A 118 8.11 -10.83 -1.63
CA LEU A 118 8.07 -10.64 -3.07
C LEU A 118 6.72 -11.14 -3.60
N ASN A 119 5.98 -10.26 -4.27
CA ASN A 119 4.76 -10.65 -4.96
C ASN A 119 4.77 -10.07 -6.37
N PRO A 120 4.99 -10.89 -7.41
CA PRO A 120 5.04 -10.41 -8.79
C PRO A 120 3.66 -10.06 -9.36
N VAL A 121 2.57 -10.17 -8.60
CA VAL A 121 1.21 -9.87 -9.08
C VAL A 121 0.44 -8.97 -8.12
N ASP A 122 1.17 -8.26 -7.25
CA ASP A 122 0.60 -7.29 -6.33
C ASP A 122 0.07 -6.05 -7.08
N PHE A 123 -0.85 -5.29 -6.48
CA PHE A 123 -1.20 -3.95 -6.95
C PHE A 123 0.00 -3.01 -6.86
N THR A 124 0.72 -3.03 -5.73
CA THR A 124 1.99 -2.32 -5.55
C THR A 124 3.11 -3.35 -5.46
N LEU A 125 3.91 -3.51 -6.52
CA LEU A 125 4.99 -4.49 -6.52
C LEU A 125 5.97 -4.21 -5.37
N GLY A 126 6.35 -5.26 -4.63
CA GLY A 126 7.24 -5.12 -3.48
C GLY A 126 6.61 -4.45 -2.26
N SER A 127 5.28 -4.31 -2.20
CA SER A 127 4.58 -3.59 -1.11
C SER A 127 4.95 -4.05 0.30
N VAL A 128 5.32 -5.32 0.48
CA VAL A 128 5.71 -5.88 1.78
C VAL A 128 7.13 -5.44 2.17
N VAL A 129 8.11 -5.54 1.26
CA VAL A 129 9.48 -5.02 1.49
C VAL A 129 9.45 -3.49 1.66
N MET A 130 8.60 -2.81 0.90
CA MET A 130 8.54 -1.35 0.89
C MET A 130 7.79 -0.74 2.09
N ASP A 131 7.04 -1.54 2.86
CA ASP A 131 6.44 -1.09 4.13
C ASP A 131 7.53 -0.84 5.19
N GLU A 132 8.63 -1.59 5.13
CA GLU A 132 9.76 -1.46 6.05
C GLU A 132 10.73 -0.33 5.65
N GLU A 133 10.87 -0.02 4.36
CA GLU A 133 11.97 0.84 3.89
C GLU A 133 11.56 2.19 3.25
N THR A 134 10.42 2.29 2.54
CA THR A 134 10.21 3.43 1.61
C THR A 134 8.78 3.98 1.50
N GLY A 135 7.78 3.38 2.16
CA GLY A 135 6.42 3.91 2.19
C GLY A 135 5.67 3.91 0.84
N SER A 136 6.18 3.26 -0.19
CA SER A 136 5.55 3.20 -1.52
C SER A 136 4.26 2.35 -1.55
N LYS A 137 4.04 1.51 -0.53
CA LYS A 137 2.77 0.79 -0.29
C LYS A 137 1.58 1.76 -0.16
N TYR A 138 1.84 2.99 0.29
CA TYR A 138 0.83 4.00 0.50
C TYR A 138 0.59 4.80 -0.77
N GLN A 139 -0.61 4.68 -1.32
CA GLN A 139 -1.01 5.38 -2.54
C GLN A 139 -2.21 6.27 -2.27
N THR A 140 -2.22 7.44 -2.91
CA THR A 140 -3.43 8.28 -3.01
C THR A 140 -4.39 7.58 -3.96
N ALA A 141 -5.50 7.07 -3.43
CA ALA A 141 -6.36 6.17 -4.18
C ALA A 141 -7.81 6.17 -3.68
N MET A 142 -8.68 5.63 -4.52
CA MET A 142 -10.02 5.18 -4.18
C MET A 142 -10.06 3.64 -4.27
N GLU A 143 -10.56 2.99 -3.22
CA GLU A 143 -10.81 1.56 -3.20
C GLU A 143 -12.30 1.30 -2.96
N ALA A 144 -12.89 0.47 -3.81
CA ALA A 144 -14.22 -0.11 -3.62
C ALA A 144 -14.07 -1.61 -3.34
N TYR A 145 -14.38 -2.03 -2.12
CA TYR A 145 -14.32 -3.42 -1.67
C TYR A 145 -15.72 -3.98 -1.47
N ILE A 146 -16.05 -5.06 -2.17
CA ILE A 146 -17.36 -5.71 -2.14
C ILE A 146 -17.19 -7.07 -1.44
N PRO A 147 -17.61 -7.22 -0.17
CA PRO A 147 -17.68 -8.52 0.47
C PRO A 147 -18.83 -9.32 -0.15
N LEU A 148 -18.53 -10.46 -0.75
CA LEU A 148 -19.56 -11.34 -1.33
C LEU A 148 -20.12 -12.30 -0.27
N ASN A 149 -19.24 -12.81 0.59
CA ASN A 149 -19.56 -13.67 1.73
C ASN A 149 -18.37 -13.63 2.73
N TRP A 150 -18.30 -14.59 3.65
CA TRP A 150 -17.25 -14.65 4.68
C TRP A 150 -15.83 -14.93 4.14
N ASN A 151 -15.69 -15.51 2.93
CA ASN A 151 -14.40 -15.90 2.36
C ASN A 151 -14.14 -15.42 0.92
N SER A 152 -15.09 -14.72 0.31
CA SER A 152 -15.00 -14.21 -1.06
C SER A 152 -15.24 -12.71 -1.11
N SER A 153 -14.47 -12.03 -1.96
CA SER A 153 -14.58 -10.58 -2.15
C SER A 153 -14.09 -10.13 -3.51
N VAL A 154 -14.57 -8.97 -3.95
CA VAL A 154 -14.04 -8.23 -5.10
C VAL A 154 -13.52 -6.88 -4.64
N SER A 155 -12.34 -6.46 -5.11
CA SER A 155 -11.79 -5.13 -4.87
C SER A 155 -11.48 -4.45 -6.20
N LEU A 156 -11.89 -3.19 -6.32
CA LEU A 156 -11.52 -2.29 -7.41
C LEU A 156 -10.75 -1.12 -6.82
N VAL A 157 -9.56 -0.85 -7.37
CA VAL A 157 -8.70 0.25 -6.93
C VAL A 157 -8.41 1.17 -8.10
N ALA A 158 -8.51 2.48 -7.86
CA ALA A 158 -7.99 3.52 -8.73
C ALA A 158 -7.03 4.40 -7.93
N ALA A 159 -5.76 4.41 -8.29
CA ALA A 159 -4.70 5.18 -7.66
C ALA A 159 -4.18 6.28 -8.59
N PHE A 160 -3.74 7.38 -7.97
CA PHE A 160 -3.30 8.60 -8.64
C PHE A 160 -1.83 8.84 -8.31
N PRO A 161 -0.89 8.18 -9.03
CA PRO A 161 0.53 8.32 -8.77
C PRO A 161 1.02 9.73 -9.10
N GLU A 162 1.88 10.29 -8.25
CA GLU A 162 2.37 11.67 -8.39
C GLU A 162 3.20 11.90 -9.66
N ALA A 163 3.90 10.86 -10.13
CA ALA A 163 4.75 10.88 -11.30
C ALA A 163 4.01 10.63 -12.63
N SER A 164 2.67 10.61 -12.63
CA SER A 164 1.87 10.43 -13.85
C SER A 164 0.63 11.31 -13.84
N GLN A 165 0.13 11.64 -15.03
CA GLN A 165 -1.20 12.22 -15.21
C GLN A 165 -2.29 11.15 -15.38
N ASP A 166 -1.89 9.91 -15.64
CA ASP A 166 -2.78 8.78 -15.86
C ASP A 166 -3.08 8.03 -14.56
N ILE A 167 -4.24 7.37 -14.53
CA ILE A 167 -4.70 6.61 -13.38
C ILE A 167 -4.15 5.19 -13.44
N LYS A 168 -3.52 4.76 -12.35
CA LYS A 168 -3.26 3.34 -12.10
C LYS A 168 -4.54 2.69 -11.60
N TRP A 169 -4.93 1.55 -12.12
CA TRP A 169 -6.11 0.86 -11.58
C TRP A 169 -5.98 -0.65 -11.65
N GLY A 170 -6.79 -1.33 -10.86
CA GLY A 170 -6.82 -2.77 -10.86
C GLY A 170 -8.11 -3.33 -10.29
N LEU A 171 -8.37 -4.59 -10.65
CA LEU A 171 -9.46 -5.41 -10.16
C LEU A 171 -8.89 -6.68 -9.53
N ARG A 172 -9.42 -7.08 -8.38
CA ARG A 172 -9.06 -8.32 -7.70
C ARG A 172 -10.31 -9.10 -7.31
N GLY A 173 -10.35 -10.37 -7.67
CA GLY A 173 -11.22 -11.36 -7.07
C GLY A 173 -10.44 -12.20 -6.06
N ARG A 174 -11.03 -12.47 -4.89
CA ARG A 174 -10.49 -13.36 -3.87
C ARG A 174 -11.55 -14.35 -3.45
N THR A 175 -11.18 -15.60 -3.25
CA THR A 175 -12.05 -16.61 -2.65
C THR A 175 -11.23 -17.66 -1.90
N MET A 176 -11.80 -18.26 -0.87
CA MET A 176 -11.20 -19.42 -0.22
C MET A 176 -11.92 -20.71 -0.66
N ILE A 177 -11.15 -21.74 -1.02
CA ILE A 177 -11.66 -23.07 -1.38
C ILE A 177 -10.84 -24.10 -0.62
N GLU A 178 -11.48 -24.94 0.18
CA GLU A 178 -10.83 -26.05 0.93
C GLU A 178 -9.59 -25.61 1.76
N GLY A 179 -9.65 -24.43 2.37
CA GLY A 179 -8.54 -23.88 3.16
C GLY A 179 -7.46 -23.15 2.34
N TYR A 180 -7.58 -23.12 1.01
CA TYR A 180 -6.70 -22.36 0.14
C TYR A 180 -7.31 -21.01 -0.22
N ASP A 181 -6.58 -19.93 0.07
CA ASP A 181 -6.88 -18.57 -0.38
C ASP A 181 -6.37 -18.36 -1.80
N LEU A 182 -7.31 -18.13 -2.72
CA LEU A 182 -7.06 -17.97 -4.15
C LEU A 182 -7.39 -16.55 -4.57
N THR A 183 -6.54 -15.95 -5.41
CA THR A 183 -6.80 -14.62 -5.97
C THR A 183 -6.53 -14.57 -7.45
N LEU A 184 -7.32 -13.75 -8.15
CA LEU A 184 -7.07 -13.33 -9.52
C LEU A 184 -7.06 -11.80 -9.56
N ASN A 185 -5.95 -11.25 -10.02
CA ASN A 185 -5.66 -9.83 -10.03
C ASN A 185 -5.45 -9.38 -11.48
N TYR A 186 -5.98 -8.21 -11.83
CA TYR A 186 -5.60 -7.48 -13.02
C TYR A 186 -5.20 -6.07 -12.62
N VAL A 187 -4.06 -5.59 -13.11
CA VAL A 187 -3.57 -4.24 -12.82
C VAL A 187 -3.07 -3.60 -14.10
N ARG A 188 -3.47 -2.35 -14.33
CA ARG A 188 -2.91 -1.49 -15.37
C ARG A 188 -2.08 -0.40 -14.69
N GLU A 189 -0.79 -0.42 -14.99
CA GLU A 189 0.12 0.67 -14.66
C GLU A 189 -0.03 1.80 -15.69
N PRO A 190 0.02 3.07 -15.23
CA PRO A 190 0.04 4.21 -16.13
C PRO A 190 1.43 4.34 -16.77
N GLU A 191 1.50 5.16 -17.81
CA GLU A 191 2.79 5.67 -18.28
C GLU A 191 3.38 6.62 -17.22
N ILE A 192 4.67 6.49 -16.93
CA ILE A 192 5.34 7.27 -15.88
C ILE A 192 6.50 8.04 -16.53
N ASP A 193 6.56 9.35 -16.30
CA ASP A 193 7.75 10.14 -16.59
C ASP A 193 8.66 10.14 -15.36
N PHE A 194 9.78 9.42 -15.46
CA PHE A 194 10.79 9.40 -14.42
C PHE A 194 12.05 10.10 -14.91
N MET A 195 12.26 11.32 -14.42
CA MET A 195 13.44 12.14 -14.72
C MET A 195 13.69 12.33 -16.23
N GLY A 196 12.62 12.49 -17.03
CA GLY A 196 12.69 12.66 -18.48
C GLY A 196 12.74 11.36 -19.27
N THR A 197 12.67 10.20 -18.60
CA THR A 197 12.53 8.88 -19.24
C THR A 197 11.08 8.42 -19.12
N ILE A 198 10.44 8.19 -20.27
CA ILE A 198 9.07 7.68 -20.32
C ILE A 198 9.10 6.16 -20.15
N ILE A 199 8.54 5.68 -19.03
CA ILE A 199 8.25 4.26 -18.80
C ILE A 199 6.84 4.00 -19.35
N PRO A 200 6.68 3.18 -20.40
CA PRO A 200 5.39 2.98 -21.03
C PRO A 200 4.39 2.33 -20.08
N ALA A 201 3.10 2.57 -20.34
CA ALA A 201 2.03 1.88 -19.64
C ALA A 201 2.20 0.35 -19.79
N SER A 202 1.81 -0.37 -18.75
CA SER A 202 1.86 -1.84 -18.76
C SER A 202 0.64 -2.42 -18.09
N GLN A 203 0.34 -3.66 -18.42
CA GLN A 203 -0.77 -4.38 -17.82
C GLN A 203 -0.26 -5.70 -17.28
N ARG A 204 -0.87 -6.20 -16.22
CA ARG A 204 -0.60 -7.55 -15.73
C ARG A 204 -1.88 -8.22 -15.30
N ILE A 205 -1.93 -9.52 -15.55
CA ILE A 205 -2.87 -10.44 -14.92
C ILE A 205 -2.09 -11.40 -14.05
N GLY A 206 -2.64 -11.79 -12.90
CA GLY A 206 -1.94 -12.66 -11.99
C GLY A 206 -2.87 -13.48 -11.13
N PHE A 207 -2.47 -14.71 -10.89
CA PHE A 207 -3.13 -15.65 -10.00
C PHE A 207 -2.23 -15.91 -8.79
N THR A 208 -2.82 -15.98 -7.60
CA THR A 208 -2.10 -16.43 -6.40
C THR A 208 -2.89 -17.51 -5.69
N ALA A 209 -2.16 -18.41 -5.05
CA ALA A 209 -2.72 -19.44 -4.18
C ALA A 209 -1.87 -19.52 -2.91
N LYS A 210 -2.52 -19.61 -1.76
CA LYS A 210 -1.87 -19.84 -0.47
C LYS A 210 -2.74 -20.75 0.39
N GLY A 211 -2.12 -21.68 1.10
CA GLY A 211 -2.80 -22.52 2.08
C GLY A 211 -1.80 -23.45 2.76
N ASP A 212 -2.31 -24.41 3.51
CA ASP A 212 -1.49 -25.31 4.32
C ASP A 212 -1.56 -26.75 3.78
N LEU A 213 -0.42 -27.43 3.79
CA LEU A 213 -0.26 -28.85 3.53
C LEU A 213 0.24 -29.53 4.80
N GLY A 214 -0.69 -29.78 5.74
CA GLY A 214 -0.34 -30.25 7.07
C GLY A 214 0.42 -29.17 7.85
N PRO A 215 1.65 -29.43 8.32
CA PRO A 215 2.45 -28.45 9.06
C PRO A 215 3.21 -27.45 8.17
N ILE A 216 3.07 -27.56 6.84
CA ILE A 216 3.80 -26.73 5.86
C ILE A 216 2.85 -25.73 5.23
N GLY A 217 3.09 -24.45 5.43
CA GLY A 217 2.46 -23.39 4.64
C GLY A 217 3.05 -23.37 3.23
N VAL A 218 2.19 -23.32 2.21
CA VAL A 218 2.60 -23.19 0.81
C VAL A 218 1.95 -21.99 0.17
N TYR A 219 2.69 -21.31 -0.69
CA TYR A 219 2.19 -20.17 -1.43
C TYR A 219 2.85 -20.04 -2.80
N GLY A 220 2.12 -19.45 -3.73
CA GLY A 220 2.65 -19.18 -5.05
C GLY A 220 1.88 -18.09 -5.79
N ALA A 221 2.54 -17.55 -6.80
CA ALA A 221 2.01 -16.59 -7.72
C ALA A 221 2.42 -16.94 -9.15
N LEU A 222 1.52 -16.73 -10.10
CA LEU A 222 1.79 -16.80 -11.53
C LEU A 222 1.20 -15.55 -12.18
N GLY A 223 2.02 -14.81 -12.91
CA GLY A 223 1.65 -13.56 -13.54
C GLY A 223 2.09 -13.49 -14.98
N TYR A 224 1.31 -12.78 -15.80
CA TYR A 224 1.67 -12.43 -17.15
C TYR A 224 1.63 -10.91 -17.31
N TYR A 225 2.72 -10.34 -17.79
CA TYR A 225 2.91 -8.92 -18.02
C TYR A 225 2.79 -8.62 -19.50
N PHE A 226 1.74 -7.89 -19.87
CA PHE A 226 1.54 -7.41 -21.22
C PHE A 226 2.45 -6.22 -21.49
N LYS A 227 3.05 -6.20 -22.68
CA LYS A 227 3.80 -5.07 -23.23
C LYS A 227 3.16 -4.69 -24.56
N ASP A 228 3.01 -3.40 -24.81
CA ASP A 228 2.30 -2.93 -26.02
C ASP A 228 3.03 -3.30 -27.33
N ASN A 229 4.35 -3.49 -27.31
CA ASN A 229 5.18 -3.67 -28.51
C ASN A 229 6.07 -4.92 -28.50
N ASP A 230 5.88 -5.86 -27.57
CA ASP A 230 6.79 -7.00 -27.41
C ASP A 230 6.08 -8.24 -26.85
N ASN A 231 6.73 -9.40 -26.92
CA ASN A 231 6.21 -10.60 -26.26
C ASN A 231 6.13 -10.34 -24.74
N GLY A 232 4.94 -10.53 -24.17
CA GLY A 232 4.73 -10.35 -22.74
C GLY A 232 5.58 -11.30 -21.90
N ASN A 233 5.84 -10.91 -20.65
CA ASN A 233 6.72 -11.65 -19.75
C ASN A 233 5.91 -12.50 -18.77
N LEU A 234 6.30 -13.76 -18.59
CA LEU A 234 5.80 -14.60 -17.52
C LEU A 234 6.62 -14.35 -16.25
N ALA A 235 5.95 -14.20 -15.11
CA ALA A 235 6.56 -14.14 -13.80
C ALA A 235 5.93 -15.21 -12.90
N TYR A 236 6.73 -15.93 -12.12
CA TYR A 236 6.22 -16.91 -11.18
C TYR A 236 7.00 -16.84 -9.87
N LEU A 237 6.34 -17.25 -8.80
CA LEU A 237 6.92 -17.41 -7.47
C LEU A 237 6.28 -18.61 -6.81
N ILE A 238 7.09 -19.42 -6.14
CA ILE A 238 6.65 -20.52 -5.30
C ILE A 238 7.47 -20.43 -4.02
N GLY A 239 6.84 -20.62 -2.87
CA GLY A 239 7.51 -20.71 -1.60
C GLY A 239 6.71 -21.54 -0.61
N GLY A 240 7.33 -21.77 0.53
CA GLY A 240 6.70 -22.42 1.65
C GLY A 240 7.45 -22.13 2.94
N ASP A 241 6.74 -22.27 4.04
CA ASP A 241 7.23 -22.05 5.38
C ASP A 241 6.82 -23.22 6.28
N TYR A 242 7.64 -23.50 7.28
CA TYR A 242 7.40 -24.56 8.25
C TYR A 242 7.43 -23.98 9.65
N SER A 243 6.36 -24.22 10.40
CA SER A 243 6.25 -23.77 11.79
C SER A 243 6.42 -24.95 12.73
N TYR A 244 7.53 -24.96 13.48
CA TYR A 244 7.85 -26.04 14.43
C TYR A 244 6.89 -26.10 15.64
N PHE A 245 6.27 -24.95 15.98
CA PHE A 245 5.23 -24.84 17.00
C PHE A 245 3.89 -24.64 16.32
N PHE A 246 3.27 -25.73 15.88
CA PHE A 246 1.86 -25.72 15.51
C PHE A 246 1.06 -25.81 16.82
N GLU A 247 0.55 -24.68 17.32
CA GLU A 247 -0.50 -24.76 18.33
C GLU A 247 -1.71 -25.40 17.67
N ALA A 248 -1.88 -26.71 17.89
CA ALA A 248 -3.16 -27.35 17.65
C ALA A 248 -4.17 -26.64 18.54
N GLY A 249 -5.04 -25.83 17.95
CA GLY A 249 -6.13 -25.17 18.67
C GLY A 249 -6.93 -26.23 19.42
N ASN A 250 -6.98 -26.10 20.75
CA ASN A 250 -7.90 -26.85 21.61
C ASN A 250 -9.32 -26.31 21.49
#